data_AF-A0AAJ0V4V9-F1
#
_entry.id   AF-A0AAJ0V4V9-F1
#
_cell.length_a   1.000
_cell.length_b   1.000
_cell.length_c   1.000
_cell.angle_alpha   90.00
_cell.angle_beta   90.00
_cell.angle_gamma   90.00
#
_symmetry.space_group_name_H-M   'P 1'
#
loop_
_entity.id
_entity.type
_entity.pdbx_description
1 polymer ?
#
loop_
_entity_poly.entity_id
_entity_poly.type
_entity_poly.pdbx_seq_one_letter_code
_entity_poly.pdbx_strand_id
1 'polypeptide(L)'
;MSAGASATGTNAIAIGADARAPGHESLAHGRRAQAGGARSVAIGVGAIASGQNTVALGADSVADRDDTVSVGQRGRERQIVHVAPGTEPTDAVNVTQLRAAMSDTTAYTNRRIGDLQQSITDTARDAYSGVAAATALTMIPDVDRDKTLSIGVGGAVYKGHRAVALGGTARISENLKVRAGVAMSAGGNTVGVGMSWQW
;
A
#
# COMPACT_ATOMS: atom_id res chain seq x y z
N MET A 1 -13.47 -51.88 26.66
CA MET A 1 -12.11 -52.22 27.14
C MET A 1 -11.19 -52.24 25.92
N SER A 2 -10.13 -51.42 25.91
CA SER A 2 -9.22 -51.24 24.77
C SER A 2 -8.17 -52.35 24.72
N ALA A 3 -8.26 -53.25 23.74
CA ALA A 3 -7.13 -54.09 23.39
C ALA A 3 -5.97 -53.17 22.94
N GLY A 4 -4.82 -53.22 23.63
CA GLY A 4 -3.57 -52.56 23.20
C GLY A 4 -3.33 -51.11 23.64
N ALA A 5 -4.18 -50.50 24.48
CA ALA A 5 -3.85 -49.18 25.05
C ALA A 5 -2.65 -49.29 26.00
N SER A 6 -1.68 -48.39 25.88
CA SER A 6 -0.43 -48.43 26.64
C SER A 6 0.01 -47.03 27.07
N ALA A 7 0.03 -46.79 28.37
CA ALA A 7 0.52 -45.57 29.00
C ALA A 7 1.81 -45.90 29.77
N THR A 8 2.95 -45.84 29.09
CA THR A 8 4.26 -46.19 29.68
C THR A 8 4.98 -44.99 30.28
N GLY A 9 4.58 -43.77 29.94
CA GLY A 9 5.10 -42.57 30.58
C GLY A 9 4.59 -42.45 32.02
N THR A 10 5.41 -41.92 32.92
CA THR A 10 4.97 -41.57 34.29
C THR A 10 3.79 -40.59 34.20
N ASN A 11 2.73 -40.85 34.95
CA ASN A 11 1.48 -40.05 34.96
C ASN A 11 0.78 -39.94 33.59
N ALA A 12 1.03 -40.86 32.66
CA ALA A 12 0.41 -40.84 31.34
C ALA A 12 -0.98 -41.48 31.32
N ILE A 13 -1.80 -41.10 30.34
CA ILE A 13 -3.14 -41.64 30.11
C ILE A 13 -3.26 -42.10 28.66
N ALA A 14 -3.71 -43.35 28.45
CA ALA A 14 -3.98 -43.90 27.12
C ALA A 14 -5.40 -44.49 27.06
N ILE A 15 -6.24 -43.96 26.17
CA ILE A 15 -7.65 -44.35 26.00
C ILE A 15 -7.91 -44.65 24.52
N GLY A 16 -8.30 -45.90 24.22
CA GLY A 16 -8.62 -46.35 22.87
C GLY A 16 -7.74 -47.51 22.40
N ALA A 17 -8.21 -48.30 21.43
CA ALA A 17 -7.45 -49.43 20.91
C ALA A 17 -6.10 -48.95 20.32
N ASP A 18 -5.01 -49.59 20.71
CA ASP A 18 -3.63 -49.22 20.32
C ASP A 18 -3.22 -47.77 20.64
N ALA A 19 -3.90 -47.08 21.56
CA ALA A 19 -3.48 -45.74 22.01
C ALA A 19 -2.15 -45.86 22.78
N ARG A 20 -1.19 -44.97 22.52
CA ARG A 20 0.15 -45.00 23.12
C ARG A 20 0.51 -43.64 23.73
N ALA A 21 0.74 -43.61 25.03
CA ALA A 21 1.18 -42.43 25.76
C ALA A 21 2.53 -42.69 26.45
N PRO A 22 3.65 -42.77 25.69
CA PRO A 22 4.97 -43.00 26.26
C PRO A 22 5.64 -41.76 26.85
N GLY A 23 5.15 -40.55 26.54
CA GLY A 23 5.68 -39.32 27.12
C GLY A 23 5.33 -39.15 28.60
N HIS A 24 6.22 -38.57 29.39
CA HIS A 24 5.92 -38.15 30.77
C HIS A 24 4.73 -37.18 30.79
N GLU A 25 3.75 -37.37 31.67
CA GLU A 25 2.53 -36.52 31.77
C GLU A 25 1.76 -36.38 30.44
N SER A 26 1.77 -37.42 29.60
CA SER A 26 1.14 -37.38 28.27
C SER A 26 -0.29 -37.96 28.26
N LEU A 27 -1.12 -37.51 27.31
CA LEU A 27 -2.48 -38.00 27.11
C LEU A 27 -2.67 -38.45 25.65
N ALA A 28 -2.96 -39.73 25.43
CA ALA A 28 -3.39 -40.27 24.13
C ALA A 28 -4.85 -40.73 24.19
N HIS A 29 -5.74 -40.04 23.48
CA HIS A 29 -7.17 -40.36 23.41
C HIS A 29 -7.60 -40.60 21.96
N GLY A 30 -7.91 -41.85 21.62
CA GLY A 30 -8.33 -42.27 20.29
C GLY A 30 -7.62 -43.53 19.82
N ARG A 31 -8.23 -44.27 18.89
CA ARG A 31 -7.61 -45.45 18.30
C ARG A 31 -6.30 -45.06 17.61
N ARG A 32 -5.18 -45.69 17.98
CA ARG A 32 -3.83 -45.37 17.47
C ARG A 32 -3.36 -43.93 17.72
N ALA A 33 -3.96 -43.22 18.68
CA ALA A 33 -3.43 -41.93 19.11
C ALA A 33 -2.07 -42.13 19.78
N GLN A 34 -1.10 -41.23 19.53
CA GLN A 34 0.25 -41.31 20.05
C GLN A 34 0.67 -39.98 20.69
N ALA A 35 0.85 -39.98 22.01
CA ALA A 35 1.35 -38.84 22.76
C ALA A 35 2.82 -39.12 23.19
N GLY A 36 3.74 -38.82 22.27
CA GLY A 36 5.16 -39.19 22.36
C GLY A 36 6.03 -38.21 23.13
N GLY A 37 5.71 -36.92 23.08
CA GLY A 37 6.46 -35.89 23.82
C GLY A 37 6.08 -35.83 25.30
N ALA A 38 6.95 -35.31 26.17
CA ALA A 38 6.54 -35.01 27.55
C ALA A 38 5.52 -33.88 27.55
N ARG A 39 4.52 -33.96 28.43
CA ARG A 39 3.38 -33.04 28.52
C ARG A 39 2.61 -32.91 27.20
N SER A 40 2.66 -33.92 26.34
CA SER A 40 1.97 -33.92 25.04
C SER A 40 0.55 -34.49 25.14
N VAL A 41 -0.34 -33.97 24.31
CA VAL A 41 -1.75 -34.38 24.24
C VAL A 41 -2.11 -34.73 22.81
N ALA A 42 -2.51 -35.96 22.53
CA ALA A 42 -3.01 -36.42 21.25
C ALA A 42 -4.48 -36.86 21.38
N ILE A 43 -5.39 -36.11 20.77
CA ILE A 43 -6.84 -36.38 20.81
C ILE A 43 -7.36 -36.58 19.38
N GLY A 44 -7.76 -37.80 19.06
CA GLY A 44 -8.28 -38.19 17.76
C GLY A 44 -7.71 -39.53 17.29
N VAL A 45 -8.44 -40.21 16.40
CA VAL A 45 -7.94 -41.43 15.76
C VAL A 45 -6.67 -41.10 14.98
N GLY A 46 -5.57 -41.79 15.27
CA GLY A 46 -4.28 -41.58 14.59
C GLY A 46 -3.63 -40.21 14.85
N ALA A 47 -4.10 -39.42 15.84
CA ALA A 47 -3.44 -38.16 16.21
C ALA A 47 -2.05 -38.45 16.79
N ILE A 48 -1.04 -37.66 16.42
CA ILE A 48 0.36 -37.83 16.84
C ILE A 48 0.86 -36.50 17.43
N ALA A 49 1.16 -36.49 18.74
CA ALA A 49 1.80 -35.38 19.43
C ALA A 49 3.22 -35.81 19.84
N SER A 50 4.20 -35.55 18.98
CA SER A 50 5.60 -35.97 19.19
C SER A 50 6.48 -34.86 19.77
N GLY A 51 6.09 -33.59 19.64
CA GLY A 51 6.79 -32.47 20.29
C GLY A 51 6.50 -32.40 21.80
N GLN A 52 7.40 -31.78 22.55
CA GLN A 52 7.25 -31.50 23.98
C GLN A 52 6.22 -30.40 24.22
N ASN A 53 5.38 -30.55 25.24
CA ASN A 53 4.36 -29.56 25.61
C ASN A 53 3.42 -29.19 24.45
N THR A 54 2.96 -30.20 23.69
CA THR A 54 2.16 -30.00 22.48
C THR A 54 0.75 -30.56 22.58
N VAL A 55 -0.13 -30.13 21.68
CA VAL A 55 -1.47 -30.69 21.50
C VAL A 55 -1.71 -31.01 20.02
N ALA A 56 -1.91 -32.28 19.68
CA ALA A 56 -2.47 -32.70 18.40
C ALA A 56 -3.98 -32.94 18.56
N LEU A 57 -4.79 -32.06 17.97
CA LEU A 57 -6.26 -32.06 18.12
C LEU A 57 -6.95 -32.43 16.80
N GLY A 58 -7.69 -33.53 16.81
CA GLY A 58 -8.41 -34.06 15.66
C GLY A 58 -7.76 -35.31 15.06
N ALA A 59 -8.55 -36.08 14.31
CA ALA A 59 -8.08 -37.31 13.68
C ALA A 59 -6.89 -37.04 12.75
N ASP A 60 -5.83 -37.83 12.86
CA ASP A 60 -4.58 -37.69 12.09
C ASP A 60 -3.90 -36.31 12.17
N SER A 61 -4.21 -35.49 13.18
CA SER A 61 -3.44 -34.26 13.43
C SER A 61 -2.03 -34.61 13.90
N VAL A 62 -1.05 -33.82 13.49
CA VAL A 62 0.36 -34.02 13.84
C VAL A 62 0.89 -32.75 14.50
N ALA A 63 1.32 -32.86 15.76
CA ALA A 63 2.02 -31.81 16.50
C ALA A 63 3.46 -32.27 16.77
N ASP A 64 4.37 -31.91 15.87
CA ASP A 64 5.78 -32.31 15.85
C ASP A 64 6.75 -31.19 16.25
N ARG A 65 6.21 -30.01 16.59
CA ARG A 65 6.95 -28.84 17.07
C ARG A 65 6.60 -28.56 18.51
N ASP A 66 7.61 -28.39 19.36
CA ASP A 66 7.44 -28.07 20.78
C ASP A 66 6.58 -26.82 20.99
N ASP A 67 5.82 -26.77 22.09
CA ASP A 67 4.98 -25.64 22.50
C ASP A 67 3.93 -25.21 21.45
N THR A 68 3.33 -26.17 20.73
CA THR A 68 2.29 -25.90 19.72
C THR A 68 0.99 -26.65 19.93
N VAL A 69 -0.10 -26.07 19.42
CA VAL A 69 -1.37 -26.76 19.17
C VAL A 69 -1.52 -26.94 17.66
N SER A 70 -1.56 -28.19 17.21
CA SER A 70 -1.84 -28.55 15.82
C SER A 70 -3.26 -29.06 15.68
N VAL A 71 -4.04 -28.42 14.81
CA VAL A 71 -5.41 -28.83 14.46
C VAL A 71 -5.46 -29.65 13.17
N GLY A 72 -4.31 -30.06 12.62
CA GLY A 72 -4.22 -30.74 11.33
C GLY A 72 -2.85 -31.34 11.08
N GLN A 73 -2.53 -31.56 9.81
CA GLN A 73 -1.18 -31.90 9.36
C GLN A 73 -0.93 -31.24 8.00
N ARG A 74 0.33 -31.23 7.55
CA ARG A 74 0.71 -30.66 6.26
C ARG A 74 -0.13 -31.26 5.11
N GLY A 75 -0.82 -30.40 4.36
CA GLY A 75 -1.70 -30.80 3.26
C GLY A 75 -3.08 -31.32 3.69
N ARG A 76 -3.37 -31.30 5.00
CA ARG A 76 -4.68 -31.63 5.60
C ARG A 76 -4.97 -30.66 6.75
N GLU A 77 -4.88 -29.38 6.45
CA GLU A 77 -5.20 -28.29 7.37
C GLU A 77 -6.71 -28.26 7.66
N ARG A 78 -7.08 -27.77 8.84
CA ARG A 78 -8.47 -27.54 9.23
C ARG A 78 -8.73 -26.06 9.39
N GLN A 79 -9.96 -25.65 9.09
CA GLN A 79 -10.42 -24.31 9.46
C GLN A 79 -10.78 -24.27 10.94
N ILE A 80 -10.38 -23.20 11.61
CA ILE A 80 -10.87 -22.84 12.94
C ILE A 80 -11.97 -21.80 12.74
N VAL A 81 -13.22 -22.17 13.05
CA VAL A 81 -14.41 -21.34 12.79
C VAL A 81 -15.02 -20.83 14.09
N HIS A 82 -15.85 -19.79 13.99
CA HIS A 82 -16.49 -19.12 15.14
C HIS A 82 -15.51 -18.44 16.12
N VAL A 83 -14.38 -17.95 15.59
CA VAL A 83 -13.42 -17.16 16.35
C VAL A 83 -13.95 -15.74 16.52
N ALA A 84 -14.29 -15.35 17.75
CA ALA A 84 -14.63 -13.98 18.10
C ALA A 84 -13.43 -13.03 17.82
N PRO A 85 -13.65 -11.73 17.64
CA PRO A 85 -12.55 -10.79 17.45
C PRO A 85 -11.58 -10.83 18.63
N GLY A 86 -10.27 -10.89 18.34
CA GLY A 86 -9.24 -10.78 19.37
C GLY A 86 -9.19 -9.37 19.97
N THR A 87 -8.98 -9.30 21.28
CA THR A 87 -8.98 -8.06 22.07
C THR A 87 -7.64 -7.77 22.73
N GLU A 88 -6.82 -8.79 22.97
CA GLU A 88 -5.47 -8.71 23.52
C GLU A 88 -4.40 -9.02 22.47
N PRO A 89 -3.12 -8.60 22.67
CA PRO A 89 -2.05 -8.80 21.69
C PRO A 89 -1.76 -10.26 21.33
N THR A 90 -2.15 -11.21 22.18
CA THR A 90 -1.95 -12.65 21.99
C THR A 90 -3.20 -13.40 21.56
N ASP A 91 -4.30 -12.70 21.29
CA ASP A 91 -5.53 -13.32 20.79
C ASP A 91 -5.41 -13.67 19.30
N ALA A 92 -6.13 -14.71 18.88
CA ALA A 92 -6.26 -15.04 17.47
C ALA A 92 -7.05 -13.96 16.72
N VAL A 93 -6.54 -13.55 15.56
CA VAL A 93 -7.21 -12.62 14.65
C VAL A 93 -8.19 -13.39 13.76
N ASN A 94 -9.43 -12.91 13.64
CA ASN A 94 -10.40 -13.47 12.70
C ASN A 94 -10.41 -12.73 11.35
N VAL A 95 -11.06 -13.32 10.33
CA VAL A 95 -11.08 -12.77 8.96
C VAL A 95 -11.74 -11.39 8.87
N THR A 96 -12.69 -11.09 9.76
CA THR A 96 -13.34 -9.77 9.80
C THR A 96 -12.36 -8.67 10.20
N GLN A 97 -11.55 -8.90 11.25
CA GLN A 97 -10.50 -7.96 11.67
C GLN A 97 -9.46 -7.72 10.57
N LEU A 98 -9.03 -8.79 9.89
CA LEU A 98 -8.09 -8.69 8.77
C LEU A 98 -8.67 -7.86 7.61
N ARG A 99 -9.92 -8.12 7.22
CA ARG A 99 -10.58 -7.37 6.14
C ARG A 99 -10.76 -5.89 6.48
N ALA A 100 -11.06 -5.56 7.74
CA ALA A 100 -11.14 -4.18 8.19
C ALA A 100 -9.80 -3.46 8.02
N ALA A 101 -8.70 -4.05 8.51
CA ALA A 101 -7.36 -3.49 8.38
C ALA A 101 -6.92 -3.31 6.90
N MET A 102 -7.25 -4.28 6.03
CA MET A 102 -6.99 -4.17 4.59
C MET A 102 -7.80 -3.04 3.95
N SER A 103 -9.07 -2.91 4.31
CA SER A 103 -9.95 -1.84 3.81
C SER A 103 -9.42 -0.45 4.20
N ASP A 104 -8.99 -0.27 5.46
CA ASP A 104 -8.43 0.99 5.95
C ASP A 104 -7.16 1.38 5.17
N THR A 105 -6.31 0.38 4.89
CA THR A 105 -5.09 0.56 4.09
C THR A 105 -5.40 0.97 2.66
N THR A 106 -6.34 0.28 1.99
CA THR A 106 -6.77 0.64 0.63
C THR A 106 -7.38 2.04 0.58
N ALA A 107 -8.21 2.40 1.56
CA ALA A 107 -8.79 3.75 1.64
C ALA A 107 -7.73 4.83 1.82
N TYR A 108 -6.70 4.58 2.64
CA TYR A 108 -5.57 5.48 2.81
C TYR A 108 -4.80 5.69 1.50
N THR A 109 -4.43 4.61 0.82
CA THR A 109 -3.70 4.68 -0.45
C THR A 109 -4.51 5.37 -1.55
N ASN A 110 -5.82 5.09 -1.66
CA ASN A 110 -6.68 5.74 -2.64
C ASN A 110 -6.77 7.25 -2.43
N ARG A 111 -6.85 7.71 -1.17
CA ARG A 111 -6.80 9.14 -0.85
C ARG A 111 -5.49 9.78 -1.32
N ARG A 112 -4.35 9.16 -1.00
CA ARG A 112 -3.03 9.65 -1.43
C ARG A 112 -2.87 9.70 -2.95
N ILE A 113 -3.40 8.71 -3.67
CA ILE A 113 -3.38 8.68 -5.13
C ILE A 113 -4.28 9.79 -5.70
N GLY A 114 -5.46 10.01 -5.12
CA GLY A 114 -6.35 11.10 -5.52
C GLY A 114 -5.70 12.47 -5.35
N ASP A 115 -5.07 12.73 -4.21
CA ASP A 115 -4.35 13.98 -3.93
C ASP A 115 -3.21 14.21 -4.94
N LEU A 116 -2.47 13.15 -5.28
CA LEU A 116 -1.40 13.20 -6.27
C LEU A 116 -1.94 13.46 -7.68
N GLN A 117 -3.02 12.79 -8.09
CA GLN A 117 -3.66 13.01 -9.38
C GLN A 117 -4.13 14.46 -9.55
N GLN A 118 -4.68 15.05 -8.47
CA GLN A 118 -5.07 16.45 -8.47
C GLN A 118 -3.85 17.37 -8.61
N SER A 119 -2.80 17.14 -7.82
CA SER A 119 -1.56 17.92 -7.87
C SER A 119 -0.90 17.89 -9.25
N ILE A 120 -0.89 16.72 -9.92
CA ILE A 120 -0.39 16.56 -11.28
C ILE A 120 -1.26 17.35 -12.28
N THR A 121 -2.59 17.29 -12.12
CA THR A 121 -3.52 18.01 -12.98
C THR A 121 -3.33 19.52 -12.86
N ASP A 122 -3.18 20.02 -11.64
CA ASP A 122 -2.97 21.45 -11.40
C ASP A 122 -1.61 21.90 -11.95
N THR A 123 -0.55 21.12 -11.73
CA THR A 123 0.77 21.39 -12.34
C THR A 123 0.71 21.43 -13.87
N ALA A 124 -0.04 20.53 -14.50
CA ALA A 124 -0.20 20.51 -15.95
C ALA A 124 -0.98 21.74 -16.46
N ARG A 125 -2.05 22.16 -15.76
CA ARG A 125 -2.81 23.37 -16.08
C ARG A 125 -1.94 24.62 -15.98
N ASP A 126 -1.18 24.75 -14.89
CA ASP A 126 -0.27 25.87 -14.69
C ASP A 126 0.77 25.93 -15.80
N ALA A 127 1.40 24.79 -16.12
CA ALA A 127 2.35 24.70 -17.23
C ALA A 127 1.73 25.10 -18.58
N TYR A 128 0.56 24.58 -18.94
CA TYR A 128 -0.10 24.91 -20.20
C TYR A 128 -0.51 26.38 -20.28
N SER A 129 -0.98 26.95 -19.19
CA SER A 129 -1.31 28.37 -19.09
C SER A 129 -0.06 29.25 -19.23
N GLY A 130 1.08 28.83 -18.65
CA GLY A 130 2.38 29.50 -18.79
C GLY A 130 2.90 29.47 -20.23
N VAL A 131 2.73 28.34 -20.95
CA VAL A 131 3.05 28.28 -22.39
C VAL A 131 2.19 29.23 -23.20
N ALA A 132 0.89 29.32 -22.92
CA ALA A 132 0.03 30.31 -23.55
C ALA A 132 0.49 31.74 -23.23
N ALA A 133 0.85 32.04 -21.99
CA ALA A 133 1.34 33.35 -21.56
C ALA A 133 2.63 33.74 -22.30
N ALA A 134 3.60 32.84 -22.38
CA ALA A 134 4.84 33.05 -23.13
C ALA A 134 4.56 33.28 -24.63
N THR A 135 3.63 32.53 -25.22
CA THR A 135 3.23 32.69 -26.63
C THR A 135 2.51 34.03 -26.86
N ALA A 136 1.68 34.48 -25.91
CA ALA A 136 1.05 35.79 -26.01
C ALA A 136 2.10 36.92 -25.99
N LEU A 137 3.15 36.78 -25.18
CA LEU A 137 4.24 37.75 -25.13
C LEU A 137 4.99 37.88 -26.46
N THR A 138 5.14 36.82 -27.25
CA THR A 138 5.84 36.89 -28.54
C THR A 138 5.04 37.62 -29.61
N MET A 139 3.71 37.61 -29.51
CA MET A 139 2.81 38.25 -30.48
C MET A 139 2.65 39.76 -30.30
N ILE A 140 3.27 40.37 -29.28
CA ILE A 140 3.27 41.83 -29.12
C ILE A 140 4.09 42.47 -30.27
N PRO A 141 3.52 43.42 -31.04
CA PRO A 141 4.23 44.08 -32.14
C PRO A 141 5.47 44.86 -31.69
N ASP A 142 6.50 44.87 -32.54
CA ASP A 142 7.75 45.62 -32.29
C ASP A 142 7.66 47.09 -32.76
N VAL A 143 8.62 47.93 -32.36
CA VAL A 143 8.67 49.35 -32.75
C VAL A 143 9.26 49.56 -34.15
N ASP A 144 8.47 50.20 -35.03
CA ASP A 144 8.85 50.59 -36.41
C ASP A 144 10.04 51.55 -36.44
N ARG A 145 10.85 51.54 -37.52
CA ARG A 145 12.14 52.25 -37.63
C ARG A 145 12.12 53.72 -37.22
N ASP A 146 11.06 54.44 -37.57
CA ASP A 146 10.98 55.89 -37.40
C ASP A 146 10.22 56.30 -36.12
N LYS A 147 9.96 55.34 -35.23
CA LYS A 147 9.24 55.53 -33.96
C LYS A 147 10.14 55.19 -32.77
N THR A 148 9.89 55.77 -31.61
CA THR A 148 10.70 55.57 -30.39
C THR A 148 10.08 54.57 -29.41
N LEU A 149 8.77 54.33 -29.50
CA LEU A 149 8.02 53.48 -28.59
C LEU A 149 6.91 52.72 -29.33
N SER A 150 6.72 51.45 -29.01
CA SER A 150 5.50 50.68 -29.31
C SER A 150 4.89 50.13 -28.02
N ILE A 151 3.57 50.06 -27.97
CA ILE A 151 2.81 49.34 -26.94
C ILE A 151 1.84 48.44 -27.68
N GLY A 152 1.72 47.20 -27.24
CA GLY A 152 0.85 46.23 -27.89
C GLY A 152 0.27 45.20 -26.93
N VAL A 153 -0.72 44.51 -27.46
CA VAL A 153 -1.42 43.42 -26.78
C VAL A 153 -1.20 42.15 -27.60
N GLY A 154 -0.83 41.06 -26.93
CA GLY A 154 -0.74 39.74 -27.52
C GLY A 154 -1.78 38.80 -26.91
N GLY A 155 -2.25 37.83 -27.68
CA GLY A 155 -3.19 36.82 -27.21
C GLY A 155 -2.75 35.44 -27.69
N ALA A 156 -2.95 34.42 -26.86
CA ALA A 156 -2.63 33.05 -27.24
C ALA A 156 -3.55 32.04 -26.59
N VAL A 157 -3.67 30.88 -27.24
CA VAL A 157 -4.39 29.72 -26.75
C VAL A 157 -3.49 28.49 -26.92
N TYR A 158 -3.33 27.69 -25.87
CA TYR A 158 -2.58 26.44 -25.91
C TYR A 158 -3.30 25.35 -25.11
N LYS A 159 -3.60 24.22 -25.76
CA LYS A 159 -4.32 23.08 -25.15
C LYS A 159 -5.56 23.52 -24.32
N GLY A 160 -6.36 24.43 -24.88
CA GLY A 160 -7.57 24.97 -24.24
C GLY A 160 -7.34 26.08 -23.20
N HIS A 161 -6.09 26.36 -22.81
CA HIS A 161 -5.74 27.44 -21.89
C HIS A 161 -5.49 28.72 -22.67
N ARG A 162 -5.92 29.86 -22.14
CA ARG A 162 -5.80 31.17 -22.80
C ARG A 162 -4.91 32.09 -21.99
N ALA A 163 -4.21 32.98 -22.67
CA ALA A 163 -3.46 34.05 -22.05
C ALA A 163 -3.52 35.33 -22.87
N VAL A 164 -3.38 36.45 -22.18
CA VAL A 164 -3.28 37.79 -22.76
C VAL A 164 -2.00 38.43 -22.26
N ALA A 165 -1.28 39.13 -23.13
CA ALA A 165 -0.05 39.83 -22.80
C ALA A 165 -0.15 41.30 -23.14
N LEU A 166 0.48 42.13 -22.33
CA LEU A 166 0.67 43.56 -22.55
C LEU A 166 2.16 43.85 -22.46
N GLY A 167 2.67 44.66 -23.36
CA GLY A 167 4.07 45.03 -23.32
C GLY A 167 4.40 46.12 -24.32
N GLY A 168 5.65 46.55 -24.30
CA GLY A 168 6.13 47.56 -25.22
C GLY A 168 7.60 47.38 -25.54
N THR A 169 7.99 47.91 -26.68
CA THR A 169 9.40 48.05 -27.07
C THR A 169 9.76 49.53 -27.13
N ALA A 170 10.85 49.92 -26.47
CA ALA A 170 11.48 51.22 -26.64
C ALA A 170 12.73 51.09 -27.53
N ARG A 171 12.84 51.96 -28.53
CA ARG A 171 14.09 52.17 -29.28
C ARG A 171 14.90 53.27 -28.58
N ILE A 172 16.07 52.91 -28.07
CA ILE A 172 16.95 53.81 -27.32
C ILE A 172 17.91 54.56 -28.24
N SER A 173 18.40 53.89 -29.29
CA SER A 173 19.21 54.46 -30.37
C SER A 173 18.86 53.78 -31.70
N GLU A 174 19.44 54.21 -32.83
CA GLU A 174 19.21 53.53 -34.13
C GLU A 174 19.48 52.02 -34.08
N ASN A 175 20.41 51.62 -33.21
CA ASN A 175 20.91 50.25 -33.11
C ASN A 175 20.40 49.49 -31.88
N LEU A 176 19.85 50.15 -30.86
CA LEU A 176 19.46 49.53 -29.59
C LEU A 176 17.95 49.57 -29.35
N LYS A 177 17.36 48.39 -29.12
CA LYS A 177 15.97 48.24 -28.64
C LYS A 177 15.90 47.47 -27.33
N VAL A 178 14.92 47.80 -26.51
CA VAL A 178 14.56 47.10 -25.27
C VAL A 178 13.07 46.80 -25.29
N ARG A 179 12.68 45.58 -24.98
CA ARG A 179 11.29 45.12 -24.89
C ARG A 179 11.00 44.61 -23.50
N ALA A 180 9.83 44.93 -22.98
CA ALA A 180 9.32 44.37 -21.73
C ALA A 180 7.83 44.05 -21.87
N GLY A 181 7.37 43.03 -21.17
CA GLY A 181 5.96 42.67 -21.16
C GLY A 181 5.57 41.77 -20.00
N VAL A 182 4.27 41.78 -19.72
CA VAL A 182 3.62 40.92 -18.74
C VAL A 182 2.51 40.16 -19.46
N ALA A 183 2.39 38.87 -19.20
CA ALA A 183 1.26 38.06 -19.60
C ALA A 183 0.48 37.56 -18.38
N MET A 184 -0.82 37.44 -18.56
CA MET A 184 -1.79 36.97 -17.58
C MET A 184 -2.50 35.75 -18.15
N SER A 185 -2.59 34.69 -17.36
CA SER A 185 -3.27 33.45 -17.72
C SER A 185 -3.98 32.86 -16.49
N ALA A 186 -4.78 31.81 -16.70
CA ALA A 186 -5.49 31.16 -15.60
C ALA A 186 -4.56 30.54 -14.53
N GLY A 187 -3.35 30.12 -14.89
CA GLY A 187 -2.35 29.58 -13.93
C GLY A 187 -1.31 30.60 -13.48
N GLY A 188 -1.55 31.89 -13.72
CA GLY A 188 -0.74 32.98 -13.17
C GLY A 188 -0.15 33.92 -14.22
N ASN A 189 0.75 34.78 -13.72
CA ASN A 189 1.36 35.86 -14.50
C ASN A 189 2.80 35.50 -14.91
N THR A 190 3.19 35.88 -16.12
CA THR A 190 4.56 35.72 -16.63
C THR A 190 5.10 37.09 -17.00
N VAL A 191 6.38 37.35 -16.72
CA VAL A 191 7.04 38.62 -17.06
C VAL A 191 8.27 38.31 -17.91
N GLY A 192 8.51 39.11 -18.94
CA GLY A 192 9.67 38.97 -19.83
C GLY A 192 10.27 40.32 -20.19
N VAL A 193 11.59 40.35 -20.29
CA VAL A 193 12.38 41.50 -20.77
C VAL A 193 13.42 41.00 -21.77
N GLY A 194 13.67 41.76 -22.82
CA GLY A 194 14.67 41.44 -23.83
C GLY A 194 15.31 42.71 -24.41
N MET A 195 16.50 42.56 -24.99
CA MET A 195 17.22 43.64 -25.67
C MET A 195 17.79 43.13 -26.99
N SER A 196 17.93 44.02 -27.97
CA SER A 196 18.57 43.71 -29.24
C SER A 196 19.47 44.85 -29.69
N TRP A 197 20.64 44.51 -30.22
CA TRP A 197 21.58 45.43 -30.84
C TRP A 197 21.77 45.08 -32.32
N GLN A 198 21.73 46.08 -33.22
CA GLN A 198 21.89 45.93 -34.66
C GLN A 198 23.13 46.71 -35.15
N TRP A 199 23.82 46.23 -36.19
CA TRP A 199 24.99 46.87 -36.81
C TRP A 199 24.89 46.84 -38.32
#